data_AF-A0A5C4LGJ7-F1
#
_entry.id   AF-A0A5C4LGJ7-F1
#
_cell.length_a   1.000
_cell.length_b   1.000
_cell.length_c   1.000
_cell.angle_alpha   90.00
_cell.angle_beta   90.00
_cell.angle_gamma   90.00
#
_symmetry.space_group_name_H-M   'P 1'
#
loop_
_entity.id
_entity.type
_entity.pdbx_description
1 polymer ?
#
loop_
_entity_poly.entity_id
_entity_poly.type
_entity_poly.pdbx_seq_one_letter_code
_entity_poly.pdbx_strand_id
1 'polypeptide(L)'
;MRTTQALSITLPHEMAQMVKDKVASGEYATESEVIRDGLRALQARDAAVERWLLEEVAPVFDRVASGTEPLVPVDEVLGGAARRYRARKAGITKT
;
A
#
# COMPACT_ATOMS: atom_id res chain seq x y z
N MET A 1 22.42 -26.12 14.24
CA MET A 1 22.59 -25.35 12.98
C MET A 1 22.31 -23.88 13.28
N ARG A 2 23.06 -22.93 12.71
CA ARG A 2 22.75 -21.49 12.88
C ARG A 2 21.56 -21.12 11.98
N THR A 3 20.62 -20.33 12.51
CA THR A 3 19.43 -19.84 11.78
C THR A 3 19.62 -18.43 11.23
N THR A 4 20.83 -17.86 11.36
CA THR A 4 21.17 -16.50 10.92
C THR A 4 22.47 -16.48 10.13
N GLN A 5 22.50 -15.66 9.09
CA GLN A 5 23.65 -15.38 8.24
C GLN A 5 23.97 -13.88 8.29
N ALA A 6 25.25 -13.53 8.45
CA ALA A 6 25.68 -12.13 8.39
C ALA A 6 25.78 -11.67 6.93
N LEU A 7 25.36 -10.43 6.67
CA LEU A 7 25.42 -9.80 5.36
C LEU A 7 26.13 -8.45 5.49
N SER A 8 27.01 -8.13 4.54
CA SER A 8 27.56 -6.78 4.40
C SER A 8 26.77 -6.05 3.32
N ILE A 9 26.21 -4.89 3.66
CA ILE A 9 25.40 -4.07 2.75
C ILE A 9 25.92 -2.64 2.75
N THR A 10 25.84 -1.99 1.59
CA THR A 10 26.14 -0.58 1.46
C THR A 10 24.85 0.21 1.45
N LEU A 11 24.71 1.14 2.39
CA LEU A 11 23.58 2.07 2.46
C LEU A 11 24.06 3.49 2.12
N PRO A 12 23.20 4.34 1.52
CA PRO A 12 23.43 5.77 1.48
C PRO A 12 23.69 6.31 2.89
N HIS A 13 24.54 7.32 3.02
CA HIS A 13 24.95 7.87 4.33
C HIS A 13 23.76 8.26 5.21
N GLU A 14 22.73 8.87 4.62
CA GLU A 14 21.51 9.26 5.34
C GLU A 14 20.74 8.06 5.90
N MET A 15 20.63 6.97 5.14
CA MET A 15 19.97 5.74 5.60
C MET A 15 20.80 5.02 6.67
N ALA A 16 22.12 4.98 6.51
CA ALA A 16 23.01 4.46 7.53
C ALA A 16 22.89 5.25 8.84
N GLN A 17 22.77 6.58 8.76
CA GLN A 17 22.56 7.43 9.93
C GLN A 17 21.20 7.16 10.57
N MET A 18 20.14 7.05 9.78
CA MET A 18 18.80 6.70 10.28
C MET A 18 18.79 5.39 11.07
N VAL A 19 19.49 4.36 10.59
CA VAL A 19 19.61 3.08 11.30
C VAL A 19 20.35 3.25 12.63
N LYS A 20 21.45 4.03 12.63
CA LYS A 20 22.21 4.32 13.85
C LYS A 20 21.40 5.11 14.87
N ASP A 21 20.62 6.10 14.43
CA ASP A 21 19.79 6.94 15.30
C ASP A 21 18.72 6.12 16.01
N LYS A 22 18.13 5.13 15.32
CA LYS A 22 17.17 4.18 15.88
C LYS A 22 17.76 3.27 16.96
N VAL A 23 19.04 2.92 16.84
CA VAL A 23 19.74 2.17 17.89
C VAL A 23 20.14 3.09 19.04
N ALA A 24 20.66 4.28 18.73
CA ALA A 24 21.08 5.26 19.72
C ALA A 24 19.93 5.79 20.59
N SER A 25 18.71 5.85 20.05
CA SER A 25 17.50 6.20 20.79
C SER A 25 17.01 5.10 21.73
N GLY A 26 17.52 3.86 21.58
CA GLY A 26 17.06 2.69 22.30
C GLY A 26 15.78 2.06 21.74
N GLU A 27 15.28 2.52 20.58
CA GLU A 27 14.14 1.89 19.89
C GLU A 27 14.48 0.45 19.45
N TYR A 28 15.75 0.18 19.12
CA TYR A 28 16.28 -1.14 18.77
C TYR A 28 17.60 -1.41 19.47
N ALA A 29 17.91 -2.68 19.76
CA ALA A 29 19.17 -3.04 20.41
C ALA A 29 20.34 -3.12 19.41
N THR A 30 20.06 -3.40 18.12
CA THR A 30 21.10 -3.52 17.09
C THR A 30 20.60 -3.06 15.72
N GLU A 31 21.54 -2.71 14.82
CA GLU A 31 21.25 -2.37 13.43
C GLU A 31 20.61 -3.57 12.69
N SER A 32 21.02 -4.80 13.04
CA SER A 32 20.42 -6.02 12.50
C SER A 32 18.94 -6.18 12.87
N GLU A 33 18.48 -5.61 13.99
CA GLU A 33 17.06 -5.60 14.33
C GLU A 33 16.28 -4.59 13.50
N VAL A 34 16.81 -3.38 13.33
CA VAL A 34 16.21 -2.35 12.48
C VAL A 34 16.00 -2.89 11.06
N ILE A 35 17.02 -3.52 10.48
CA ILE A 35 16.95 -4.07 9.12
C ILE A 35 15.97 -5.24 9.05
N ARG A 36 16.00 -6.18 10.02
CA ARG A 36 15.05 -7.31 10.03
C ARG A 36 13.61 -6.84 10.15
N ASP A 37 13.33 -5.84 10.99
CA ASP A 37 11.99 -5.32 11.14
C ASP A 37 11.50 -4.61 9.87
N GLY A 38 12.36 -3.78 9.27
CA GLY A 38 12.10 -3.17 7.95
C GLY A 38 11.80 -4.20 6.86
N LEU A 39 12.53 -5.31 6.82
CA LEU A 39 12.28 -6.40 5.86
C LEU A 39 10.94 -7.12 6.11
N ARG A 40 10.53 -7.30 7.36
CA ARG A 40 9.21 -7.87 7.69
C ARG A 40 8.08 -6.93 7.29
N ALA A 41 8.24 -5.63 7.53
CA ALA A 41 7.27 -4.63 7.11
C ALA A 41 7.11 -4.60 5.58
N LEU A 42 8.22 -4.69 4.84
CA LEU A 42 8.21 -4.79 3.38
C LEU A 42 7.47 -6.07 2.93
N GLN A 43 7.81 -7.22 3.49
CA GLN A 43 7.14 -8.49 3.17
C GLN A 43 5.63 -8.44 3.45
N ALA A 44 5.22 -7.86 4.58
CA ALA A 44 3.81 -7.74 4.94
C ALA A 44 3.04 -6.86 3.95
N ARG A 45 3.65 -5.73 3.53
CA ARG A 45 3.09 -4.85 2.51
C ARG A 45 2.95 -5.56 1.17
N ASP A 46 4.00 -6.24 0.70
CA ASP A 46 3.98 -6.93 -0.58
C ASP A 46 2.94 -8.05 -0.59
N ALA A 47 2.86 -8.83 0.49
CA ALA A 47 1.86 -9.89 0.62
C ALA A 47 0.43 -9.34 0.68
N ALA A 48 0.21 -8.14 1.25
CA ALA A 48 -1.10 -7.50 1.26
C ALA A 48 -1.52 -7.06 -0.14
N VAL A 49 -0.59 -6.48 -0.92
CA VAL A 49 -0.84 -6.11 -2.32
C VAL A 49 -1.14 -7.35 -3.16
N GLU A 50 -0.34 -8.41 -3.02
CA GLU A 50 -0.53 -9.65 -3.78
C GLU A 50 -1.88 -10.29 -3.50
N ARG A 51 -2.27 -10.41 -2.22
CA ARG A 51 -3.60 -10.92 -1.85
C ARG A 51 -4.72 -10.09 -2.46
N TRP A 52 -4.63 -8.76 -2.36
CA TRP A 52 -5.63 -7.87 -2.95
C TRP A 52 -5.74 -8.05 -4.47
N LEU A 53 -4.61 -8.18 -5.17
CA LEU A 53 -4.60 -8.44 -6.62
C LEU A 53 -5.27 -9.77 -6.97
N LEU A 54 -4.94 -10.85 -6.26
CA LEU A 54 -5.44 -12.19 -6.54
C LEU A 54 -6.91 -12.37 -6.11
N GLU A 55 -7.31 -11.81 -4.98
CA GLU A 55 -8.62 -12.05 -4.38
C GLU A 55 -9.68 -11.05 -4.83
N GLU A 56 -9.30 -9.81 -5.16
CA GLU A 56 -10.27 -8.78 -5.57
C GLU A 56 -10.14 -8.41 -7.05
N VAL A 57 -8.93 -8.11 -7.52
CA VAL A 57 -8.74 -7.56 -8.86
C VAL A 57 -8.91 -8.62 -9.94
N ALA A 58 -8.21 -9.76 -9.83
CA ALA A 58 -8.27 -10.82 -10.83
C ALA A 58 -9.70 -11.35 -11.04
N PRO A 59 -10.53 -11.62 -10.01
CA PRO A 59 -11.90 -12.07 -10.23
C PRO A 59 -12.79 -11.04 -10.91
N VAL A 60 -12.62 -9.74 -10.60
CA VAL A 60 -13.35 -8.66 -11.31
C VAL A 60 -12.93 -8.62 -12.78
N PHE A 61 -11.63 -8.70 -13.03
CA PHE A 61 -11.10 -8.73 -14.39
C PHE A 61 -11.67 -9.90 -15.20
N ASP A 62 -11.69 -11.11 -14.64
CA ASP A 62 -12.22 -12.30 -15.32
C ASP A 62 -13.72 -12.17 -15.63
N ARG A 63 -14.53 -11.60 -14.73
CA ARG A 63 -15.96 -11.37 -14.97
C ARG A 63 -16.20 -10.32 -16.06
N VAL A 64 -15.40 -9.27 -16.09
CA VAL A 64 -15.45 -8.25 -17.15
C VAL A 64 -15.01 -8.83 -18.48
N ALA A 65 -13.89 -9.55 -18.51
CA ALA A 65 -13.33 -10.17 -19.72
C ALA A 65 -14.25 -11.25 -20.31
N SER A 66 -14.97 -11.99 -19.46
CA SER A 66 -15.99 -12.95 -19.88
C SER A 66 -17.33 -12.32 -20.28
N GLY A 67 -17.50 -11.01 -20.10
CA GLY A 67 -18.76 -10.29 -20.38
C GLY A 67 -19.87 -10.56 -19.35
N THR A 68 -19.54 -11.18 -18.22
CA THR A 68 -20.50 -11.48 -17.13
C THR A 68 -20.77 -10.26 -16.26
N GLU A 69 -19.86 -9.29 -16.24
CA GLU A 69 -20.00 -8.04 -15.49
C GLU A 69 -20.08 -6.83 -16.45
N PRO A 70 -21.21 -6.09 -16.46
CA PRO A 70 -21.38 -4.94 -17.34
C PRO A 70 -20.52 -3.76 -16.88
N LEU A 71 -19.82 -3.13 -17.83
CA LEU A 71 -19.07 -1.90 -17.59
C LEU A 71 -19.95 -0.66 -17.79
N VAL A 72 -19.66 0.39 -17.03
CA VAL A 72 -20.33 1.69 -17.16
C VAL A 72 -19.43 2.66 -17.94
N PRO A 73 -19.95 3.36 -18.97
CA PRO A 73 -19.19 4.38 -19.67
C PRO A 73 -18.70 5.49 -18.73
N VAL A 74 -17.45 5.95 -18.92
CA VAL A 74 -16.82 6.94 -18.03
C VAL A 74 -17.62 8.25 -17.94
N ASP A 75 -18.23 8.69 -19.03
CA ASP A 75 -19.03 9.91 -19.07
C ASP A 75 -20.27 9.80 -18.19
N GLU A 76 -20.87 8.60 -18.09
CA GLU A 76 -22.00 8.35 -17.20
C GLU A 76 -21.58 8.40 -15.73
N VAL A 77 -20.41 7.81 -15.40
CA VAL A 77 -19.83 7.86 -14.06
C VAL A 77 -19.54 9.29 -13.63
N LEU A 78 -18.81 10.05 -14.46
CA LEU A 78 -18.44 11.44 -14.17
C LEU A 78 -19.67 12.35 -14.12
N GLY A 79 -20.60 12.18 -15.06
CA GLY A 79 -21.88 12.88 -15.07
C GLY A 79 -22.69 12.62 -13.80
N GLY A 80 -22.77 11.37 -13.37
CA GLY A 80 -23.42 10.97 -12.12
C GLY A 80 -22.75 11.59 -10.89
N ALA A 81 -21.42 11.57 -10.81
CA ALA A 81 -20.66 12.18 -9.73
C ALA A 81 -20.88 13.70 -9.67
N ALA A 82 -20.85 14.39 -10.82
CA ALA A 82 -21.11 15.82 -10.91
C ALA A 82 -22.54 16.18 -10.47
N ARG A 83 -23.55 15.39 -10.87
CA ARG A 83 -24.93 15.57 -10.40
C ARG A 83 -25.04 15.47 -8.88
N ARG A 84 -24.46 14.42 -8.27
CA ARG A 84 -24.45 14.24 -6.81
C ARG A 84 -23.75 15.39 -6.08
N TYR A 85 -22.63 15.87 -6.62
CA TYR A 85 -21.91 17.01 -6.05
C TYR A 85 -22.77 18.29 -6.05
N ARG A 86 -23.41 18.62 -7.18
CA ARG A 86 -24.27 19.80 -7.31
C ARG A 86 -25.48 19.74 -6.37
N ALA A 87 -26.12 18.57 -6.27
CA ALA A 87 -27.25 18.36 -5.36
C ALA A 87 -26.86 18.60 -3.89
N ARG A 88 -25.70 18.07 -3.46
CA ARG A 88 -25.19 18.30 -2.10
C ARG A 88 -24.86 19.77 -1.85
N LYS A 89 -24.22 20.45 -2.81
CA LYS A 89 -23.93 21.88 -2.69
C LYS A 89 -25.20 22.72 -2.56
N ALA A 90 -26.21 22.45 -3.38
CA ALA A 90 -27.49 23.16 -3.32
C ALA A 90 -28.26 22.93 -2.00
N GLY A 91 -28.14 21.73 -1.40
CA GLY A 91 -28.72 21.44 -0.09
C GLY A 91 -28.01 22.18 1.06
N ILE A 92 -26.69 22.38 0.96
CA ILE A 92 -25.90 23.14 1.94
C ILE A 92 -26.21 24.63 1.88
N THR A 93 -26.47 25.20 0.70
CA THR A 93 -26.80 26.64 0.54
C THR A 93 -28.22 26.99 1.01
N LYS A 94 -29.05 26.00 1.35
CA LYS A 94 -30.47 26.19 1.72
C LYS A 94 -30.72 26.15 3.23
N THR A 95 -29.66 26.10 4.04
CA THR A 95 -29.65 26.26 5.51
C THR A 95 -28.91 27.54 5.86
#